data_AF-A0A5C9BXL9-F1
#
_entry.id   AF-A0A5C9BXL9-F1
#
_cell.length_a   1.000
_cell.length_b   1.000
_cell.length_c   1.000
_cell.angle_alpha   90.00
_cell.angle_beta   90.00
_cell.angle_gamma   90.00
#
_symmetry.space_group_name_H-M   'P 1'
#
loop_
_entity.id
_entity.type
_entity.pdbx_description
1 polymer ?
#
loop_
_entity_poly.entity_id
_entity_poly.type
_entity_poly.pdbx_seq_one_letter_code
_entity_poly.pdbx_strand_id
1 'polypeptide(L)'
;MLRASCFDIKMIIRFLLAALLAVAIMPTANNVARDPISAGDVEMPAHLAADVKAHIAHVAAFYGIKTPDLHFVDSNAAGVTIKEAKNSLVEIRLGRPVQTAFYQEHSELLKATAAHEVGHAVMMARNQEFALLPIIGMYAIGFFPFLVVFPTRRGITVAAVAIGSGLAALGSLPKFALPNDAYLFLLGLLAGSAVLLMVVRWDALLQTKAGEIIAPHLPSRQAFAGAGVIAVAAFFTAYWLVGGMNVERELRADVIGACANDPATMKAALLHLSNAPTSSLKEAFDTFHPSMEERQAMLTAMENKPLRNQACAAVQAGTTSLSINGRVIQ
;
A
#
# COMPACT_ATOMS: atom_id res chain seq x y z
N MET A 1 39.97 -0.97 24.07
CA MET A 1 38.78 -1.86 24.13
C MET A 1 37.53 -0.99 24.03
N LEU A 2 36.97 -0.86 22.82
CA LEU A 2 35.69 -0.21 22.58
C LEU A 2 34.59 -1.15 23.11
N ARG A 3 33.92 -0.77 24.20
CA ARG A 3 32.68 -1.45 24.62
C ARG A 3 31.57 -1.01 23.67
N ALA A 4 31.36 -1.80 22.62
CA ALA A 4 30.12 -1.80 21.87
C ALA A 4 29.02 -2.41 22.77
N SER A 5 28.24 -1.58 23.46
CA SER A 5 26.96 -1.98 24.06
C SER A 5 26.10 -0.76 24.34
N CYS A 6 25.29 -0.33 23.38
CA CYS A 6 24.18 0.59 23.67
C CYS A 6 23.04 0.45 22.66
N PHE A 7 22.61 -0.79 22.41
CA PHE A 7 21.20 -1.02 22.14
C PHE A 7 20.56 -1.36 23.49
N ASP A 8 20.09 -0.33 24.21
CA ASP A 8 19.39 -0.48 25.49
C ASP A 8 18.16 -1.38 25.26
N ILE A 9 17.96 -2.40 26.11
CA ILE A 9 16.77 -3.29 26.09
C ILE A 9 15.48 -2.47 26.04
N LYS A 10 15.45 -1.28 26.65
CA LYS A 10 14.30 -0.37 26.60
C LYS A 10 14.02 0.18 25.20
N MET A 11 15.04 0.33 24.36
CA MET A 11 14.90 0.79 22.97
C MET A 11 14.33 -0.34 22.09
N ILE A 12 14.79 -1.58 22.32
CA ILE A 12 14.25 -2.78 21.66
C ILE A 12 12.76 -2.95 21.95
N ILE A 13 12.35 -2.83 23.23
CA ILE A 13 10.93 -2.96 23.61
C ILE A 13 10.06 -1.93 22.89
N ARG A 14 10.53 -0.69 22.76
CA ARG A 14 9.78 0.38 22.07
C ARG A 14 9.67 0.15 20.57
N PHE A 15 10.73 -0.36 19.95
CA PHE A 15 10.70 -0.73 18.54
C PHE A 15 9.76 -1.92 18.30
N LEU A 16 9.82 -2.95 19.15
CA LEU A 16 8.88 -4.07 19.10
C LEU A 16 7.43 -3.61 19.30
N LEU A 17 7.18 -2.66 20.20
CA LEU A 17 5.84 -2.10 20.41
C LEU A 17 5.35 -1.30 19.20
N ALA A 18 6.24 -0.51 18.57
CA ALA A 18 5.92 0.18 17.31
C ALA A 18 5.61 -0.83 16.19
N ALA A 19 6.39 -1.91 16.10
CA ALA A 19 6.15 -2.99 15.15
C ALA A 19 4.83 -3.74 15.45
N LEU A 20 4.50 -3.98 16.72
CA LEU A 20 3.21 -4.58 17.11
C LEU A 20 2.04 -3.67 16.75
N LEU A 21 2.17 -2.35 16.95
CA LEU A 21 1.16 -1.38 16.51
C LEU A 21 1.03 -1.37 14.99
N ALA A 22 2.14 -1.39 14.26
CA ALA A 22 2.12 -1.52 12.80
C ALA A 22 1.45 -2.82 12.35
N VAL A 23 1.77 -3.95 13.00
CA VAL A 23 1.14 -5.25 12.73
C VAL A 23 -0.35 -5.23 13.07
N ALA A 24 -0.78 -4.56 14.13
CA ALA A 24 -2.20 -4.45 14.46
C ALA A 24 -3.02 -3.70 13.39
N ILE A 25 -2.36 -2.89 12.55
CA ILE A 25 -2.96 -2.17 11.42
C ILE A 25 -2.85 -2.98 10.12
N MET A 26 -2.08 -4.07 10.12
CA MET A 26 -1.69 -4.82 8.92
C MET A 26 -2.54 -5.99 8.43
N PRO A 27 -3.50 -6.60 9.17
CA PRO A 27 -4.54 -7.44 8.54
C PRO A 27 -5.33 -6.73 7.42
N THR A 28 -4.97 -5.47 7.21
CA THR A 28 -5.68 -4.40 6.62
C THR A 28 -4.72 -3.61 5.67
N ALA A 29 -3.40 -3.78 5.76
CA ALA A 29 -2.39 -3.05 4.97
C ALA A 29 -2.03 -3.69 3.60
N ASN A 30 -2.68 -4.80 3.22
CA ASN A 30 -2.78 -5.19 1.81
C ASN A 30 -3.72 -4.26 1.00
N ASN A 31 -4.33 -3.24 1.64
CA ASN A 31 -5.25 -2.28 1.02
C ASN A 31 -4.62 -0.90 0.85
N VAL A 32 -3.51 -0.80 0.12
CA VAL A 32 -3.05 0.49 -0.42
C VAL A 32 -4.03 1.00 -1.49
N ALA A 33 -4.94 0.14 -1.98
CA ALA A 33 -6.09 0.49 -2.80
C ALA A 33 -7.41 0.44 -2.00
N ARG A 34 -8.35 1.33 -2.36
CA ARG A 34 -9.69 1.47 -1.75
C ARG A 34 -10.49 0.17 -1.79
N ASP A 35 -10.60 -0.47 -0.64
CA ASP A 35 -11.66 -1.40 -0.22
C ASP A 35 -12.05 -2.53 -1.20
N PRO A 36 -11.28 -3.63 -1.27
CA PRO A 36 -11.74 -4.85 -1.93
C PRO A 36 -12.10 -5.95 -0.93
N ILE A 37 -11.57 -5.95 0.30
CA ILE A 37 -11.67 -7.10 1.22
C ILE A 37 -13.07 -7.21 1.85
N SER A 38 -13.76 -6.08 2.04
CA SER A 38 -15.10 -6.03 2.67
C SER A 38 -16.25 -5.72 1.71
N ALA A 39 -15.93 -5.40 0.45
CA ALA A 39 -16.90 -5.10 -0.58
C ALA A 39 -17.67 -6.36 -1.00
N GLY A 40 -19.00 -6.27 -1.05
CA GLY A 40 -19.86 -7.35 -1.55
C GLY A 40 -19.69 -7.54 -3.06
N ASP A 41 -19.97 -8.77 -3.52
CA ASP A 41 -20.00 -9.09 -4.94
C ASP A 41 -21.07 -8.25 -5.67
N VAL A 42 -20.75 -7.79 -6.88
CA VAL A 42 -21.62 -7.05 -7.78
C VAL A 42 -21.80 -7.88 -9.05
N GLU A 43 -23.03 -7.94 -9.56
CA GLU A 43 -23.32 -8.66 -10.79
C GLU A 43 -22.78 -7.91 -12.01
N MET A 44 -22.06 -8.65 -12.87
CA MET A 44 -21.68 -8.24 -14.22
C MET A 44 -22.45 -9.09 -15.24
N PRO A 45 -22.67 -8.58 -16.48
CA PRO A 45 -23.27 -9.38 -17.53
C PRO A 45 -22.56 -10.73 -17.69
N ALA A 46 -23.31 -11.84 -17.61
CA ALA A 46 -22.73 -13.18 -17.50
C ALA A 46 -21.76 -13.54 -18.63
N HIS A 47 -22.04 -13.09 -19.85
CA HIS A 47 -21.17 -13.29 -21.01
C HIS A 47 -19.82 -12.59 -20.84
N LEU A 48 -19.83 -11.35 -20.33
CA LEU A 48 -18.63 -10.55 -20.09
C LEU A 48 -17.81 -11.12 -18.93
N ALA A 49 -18.47 -11.49 -17.83
CA ALA A 49 -17.80 -12.15 -16.70
C ALA A 49 -17.13 -13.47 -17.12
N ALA A 50 -17.80 -14.28 -17.94
CA ALA A 50 -17.25 -15.53 -18.46
C ALA A 50 -16.06 -15.29 -19.40
N ASP A 51 -16.14 -14.27 -20.26
CA ASP A 51 -15.08 -13.91 -21.19
C ASP A 51 -13.81 -13.39 -20.48
N VAL A 52 -13.97 -12.53 -19.46
CA VAL A 52 -12.85 -12.09 -18.61
C VAL A 52 -12.26 -13.25 -17.83
N LYS A 53 -13.10 -14.14 -17.28
CA LYS A 53 -12.63 -15.35 -16.57
C LYS A 53 -11.83 -16.28 -17.49
N ALA A 54 -12.29 -16.47 -18.73
CA ALA A 54 -11.57 -17.26 -19.73
C ALA A 54 -10.23 -16.62 -20.09
N HIS A 55 -10.18 -15.29 -20.22
CA HIS A 55 -8.94 -14.56 -20.43
C HIS A 55 -7.96 -14.72 -19.26
N ILE A 56 -8.41 -14.55 -18.01
CA ILE A 56 -7.59 -14.79 -16.81
C ILE A 56 -7.04 -16.21 -16.79
N ALA A 57 -7.87 -17.21 -17.09
CA ALA A 57 -7.44 -18.61 -17.16
C ALA A 57 -6.36 -18.84 -18.23
N HIS A 58 -6.52 -18.22 -19.40
CA HIS A 58 -5.53 -18.29 -20.47
C HIS A 58 -4.19 -17.68 -20.06
N VAL A 59 -4.20 -16.46 -19.50
CA VAL A 59 -2.98 -15.77 -19.05
C VAL A 59 -2.31 -16.55 -17.92
N ALA A 60 -3.06 -17.02 -16.93
CA ALA A 60 -2.55 -17.85 -15.84
C ALA A 60 -1.87 -19.12 -16.35
N ALA A 61 -2.49 -19.81 -17.31
CA ALA A 61 -1.91 -20.99 -17.95
C ALA A 61 -0.61 -20.68 -18.70
N PHE A 62 -0.55 -19.56 -19.42
CA PHE A 62 0.66 -19.11 -20.13
C PHE A 62 1.86 -18.89 -19.18
N TYR A 63 1.61 -18.36 -17.99
CA TYR A 63 2.63 -18.13 -16.96
C TYR A 63 2.84 -19.32 -16.00
N GLY A 64 2.10 -20.41 -16.18
CA GLY A 64 2.24 -21.63 -15.39
C GLY A 64 1.77 -21.51 -13.93
N ILE A 65 0.79 -20.64 -13.66
CA ILE A 65 0.22 -20.45 -12.32
C ILE A 65 -1.20 -21.02 -12.23
N LYS A 66 -1.66 -21.28 -11.00
CA LYS A 66 -3.08 -21.60 -10.77
C LYS A 66 -3.94 -20.40 -11.14
N THR A 67 -5.03 -20.64 -11.87
CA THR A 67 -6.00 -19.60 -12.24
C THR A 67 -6.55 -18.91 -10.99
N PRO A 68 -6.39 -17.58 -10.87
CA PRO A 68 -7.02 -16.81 -9.81
C PRO A 68 -8.54 -16.81 -9.94
N ASP A 69 -9.24 -16.78 -8.81
CA ASP A 69 -10.70 -16.58 -8.80
C ASP A 69 -11.03 -15.11 -9.10
N LEU A 70 -12.08 -14.86 -9.87
CA LEU A 70 -12.49 -13.52 -10.28
C LEU A 70 -13.77 -13.11 -9.54
N HIS A 71 -13.72 -11.95 -8.91
CA HIS A 71 -14.87 -11.28 -8.29
C HIS A 71 -15.02 -9.87 -8.83
N PHE A 72 -16.26 -9.46 -9.10
CA PHE A 72 -16.59 -8.06 -9.29
C PHE A 72 -17.18 -7.55 -7.98
N VAL A 73 -16.69 -6.43 -7.46
CA VAL A 73 -17.01 -5.99 -6.10
C VAL A 73 -17.41 -4.52 -6.07
N ASP A 74 -18.20 -4.11 -5.08
CA ASP A 74 -18.55 -2.70 -4.87
C ASP A 74 -17.37 -1.94 -4.23
N SER A 75 -16.33 -1.75 -5.02
CA SER A 75 -15.06 -1.14 -4.60
C SER A 75 -14.78 0.14 -5.37
N ASN A 76 -14.09 1.09 -4.73
CA ASN A 76 -13.57 2.27 -5.41
C ASN A 76 -12.19 2.03 -6.06
N ALA A 77 -11.53 0.90 -5.79
CA ALA A 77 -10.33 0.48 -6.52
C ALA A 77 -10.71 -0.08 -7.89
N ALA A 78 -9.85 0.08 -8.89
CA ALA A 78 -10.09 -0.51 -10.21
C ALA A 78 -9.91 -2.03 -10.18
N GLY A 79 -8.84 -2.51 -9.54
CA GLY A 79 -8.52 -3.92 -9.36
C GLY A 79 -7.63 -4.10 -8.14
N VAL A 80 -7.74 -5.25 -7.48
CA VAL A 80 -6.78 -5.72 -6.48
C VAL A 80 -6.64 -7.23 -6.58
N THR A 81 -5.40 -7.70 -6.45
CA THR A 81 -5.06 -9.11 -6.29
C THR A 81 -4.75 -9.42 -4.83
N ILE A 82 -5.45 -10.39 -4.25
CA ILE A 82 -5.26 -10.82 -2.87
C ILE A 82 -4.94 -12.31 -2.78
N LYS A 83 -4.23 -12.70 -1.73
CA LYS A 83 -3.97 -14.09 -1.38
C LYS A 83 -4.70 -14.41 -0.09
N GLU A 84 -5.70 -15.28 -0.14
CA GLU A 84 -6.44 -15.70 1.03
C GLU A 84 -5.56 -16.52 1.98
N ALA A 85 -5.52 -16.11 3.26
CA ALA A 85 -4.68 -16.76 4.27
C ALA A 85 -5.11 -18.21 4.59
N LYS A 86 -6.39 -18.57 4.36
CA LYS A 86 -6.95 -19.87 4.78
C LYS A 86 -6.65 -21.01 3.81
N ASN A 87 -6.59 -20.73 2.51
CA ASN A 87 -6.48 -21.75 1.46
C ASN A 87 -5.37 -21.41 0.43
N SER A 88 -4.67 -20.29 0.59
CA SER A 88 -3.70 -19.76 -0.37
C SER A 88 -4.26 -19.60 -1.79
N LEU A 89 -5.58 -19.45 -1.94
CA LEU A 89 -6.19 -19.06 -3.20
C LEU A 89 -5.85 -17.60 -3.48
N VAL A 90 -5.52 -17.34 -4.74
CA VAL A 90 -5.34 -15.97 -5.23
C VAL A 90 -6.66 -15.54 -5.84
N GLU A 91 -7.15 -14.38 -5.43
CA GLU A 91 -8.36 -13.76 -5.96
C GLU A 91 -8.01 -12.44 -6.64
N ILE A 92 -8.68 -12.17 -7.75
CA ILE A 92 -8.71 -10.89 -8.43
C ILE A 92 -10.08 -10.27 -8.17
N ARG A 93 -10.08 -9.08 -7.57
CA ARG A 93 -11.29 -8.31 -7.27
C ARG A 93 -11.30 -7.04 -8.12
N LEU A 94 -12.24 -6.94 -9.06
CA LEU A 94 -12.40 -5.80 -9.97
C LEU A 94 -13.53 -4.88 -9.47
N GLY A 95 -13.24 -3.59 -9.25
CA GLY A 95 -14.18 -2.66 -8.62
C GLY A 95 -14.97 -1.78 -9.59
N ARG A 96 -15.76 -0.85 -9.06
CA ARG A 96 -16.65 0.04 -9.82
C ARG A 96 -15.99 0.78 -11.00
N PRO A 97 -14.73 1.26 -10.92
CA PRO A 97 -14.11 1.97 -12.03
C PRO A 97 -14.05 1.19 -13.34
N VAL A 98 -13.99 -0.14 -13.29
CA VAL A 98 -13.95 -1.02 -14.47
C VAL A 98 -15.28 -1.69 -14.80
N GLN A 99 -16.34 -1.39 -14.03
CA GLN A 99 -17.68 -1.97 -14.23
C GLN A 99 -18.61 -1.03 -15.02
N THR A 100 -18.10 0.10 -15.53
CA THR A 100 -18.89 1.10 -16.26
C THR A 100 -19.37 0.58 -17.61
N ALA A 101 -20.41 1.22 -18.17
CA ALA A 101 -20.90 0.90 -19.52
C ALA A 101 -19.78 0.96 -20.58
N PHE A 102 -18.83 1.89 -20.43
CA PHE A 102 -17.67 1.98 -21.32
C PHE A 102 -16.83 0.70 -21.33
N TYR A 103 -16.48 0.15 -20.16
CA TYR A 103 -15.74 -1.12 -20.09
C TYR A 103 -16.56 -2.33 -20.52
N GLN A 104 -17.89 -2.26 -20.42
CA GLN A 104 -18.76 -3.30 -20.94
C GLN A 104 -18.79 -3.31 -22.47
N GLU A 105 -18.77 -2.13 -23.10
CA GLU A 105 -18.65 -1.97 -24.56
C GLU A 105 -17.23 -2.24 -25.07
N HIS A 106 -16.22 -2.00 -24.24
CA HIS A 106 -14.79 -2.16 -24.52
C HIS A 106 -14.16 -3.27 -23.68
N SER A 107 -14.67 -4.50 -23.83
CA SER A 107 -14.25 -5.67 -23.05
C SER A 107 -12.73 -5.96 -23.12
N GLU A 108 -12.05 -5.54 -24.19
CA GLU A 108 -10.60 -5.63 -24.34
C GLU A 108 -9.85 -4.81 -23.29
N LEU A 109 -10.39 -3.66 -22.89
CA LEU A 109 -9.78 -2.81 -21.86
C LEU A 109 -9.99 -3.42 -20.47
N LEU A 110 -11.15 -4.04 -20.24
CA LEU A 110 -11.43 -4.79 -19.01
C LEU A 110 -10.51 -6.00 -18.87
N LYS A 111 -10.28 -6.74 -19.97
CA LYS A 111 -9.31 -7.84 -20.03
C LYS A 111 -7.89 -7.37 -19.77
N ALA A 112 -7.49 -6.21 -20.29
CA ALA A 112 -6.18 -5.64 -20.01
C ALA A 112 -6.01 -5.30 -18.51
N THR A 113 -7.02 -4.68 -17.87
CA THR A 113 -6.97 -4.46 -16.41
C THR A 113 -6.93 -5.77 -15.64
N ALA A 114 -7.73 -6.78 -16.03
CA ALA A 114 -7.67 -8.10 -15.42
C ALA A 114 -6.31 -8.78 -15.59
N ALA A 115 -5.66 -8.64 -16.75
CA ALA A 115 -4.35 -9.19 -17.02
C ALA A 115 -3.23 -8.51 -16.22
N HIS A 116 -3.35 -7.22 -15.95
CA HIS A 116 -2.50 -6.53 -14.98
C HIS A 116 -2.59 -7.18 -13.59
N GLU A 117 -3.81 -7.45 -13.10
CA GLU A 117 -4.01 -8.17 -11.83
C GLU A 117 -3.46 -9.61 -11.86
N VAL A 118 -3.59 -10.31 -12.98
CA VAL A 118 -2.90 -11.61 -13.17
C VAL A 118 -1.38 -11.44 -13.04
N GLY A 119 -0.81 -10.32 -13.47
CA GLY A 119 0.60 -10.00 -13.26
C GLY A 119 0.99 -10.02 -11.77
N HIS A 120 0.15 -9.46 -10.90
CA HIS A 120 0.32 -9.56 -9.45
C HIS A 120 0.25 -11.00 -8.96
N ALA A 121 -0.70 -11.79 -9.47
CA ALA A 121 -0.81 -13.21 -9.14
C ALA A 121 0.43 -14.02 -9.56
N VAL A 122 1.01 -13.71 -10.73
CA VAL A 122 2.26 -14.33 -11.22
C VAL A 122 3.42 -14.03 -10.27
N MET A 123 3.54 -12.79 -9.82
CA MET A 123 4.57 -12.41 -8.85
C MET A 123 4.39 -13.13 -7.51
N MET A 124 3.16 -13.24 -7.01
CA MET A 124 2.85 -14.01 -5.80
C MET A 124 3.23 -15.49 -5.92
N ALA A 125 2.89 -16.13 -7.05
CA ALA A 125 3.22 -17.54 -7.30
C ALA A 125 4.74 -17.79 -7.37
N ARG A 126 5.52 -16.76 -7.68
CA ARG A 126 6.99 -16.82 -7.79
C ARG A 126 7.73 -16.33 -6.54
N ASN A 127 7.01 -16.04 -5.45
CA ASN A 127 7.57 -15.40 -4.25
C ASN A 127 8.28 -14.07 -4.56
N GLN A 128 7.79 -13.36 -5.58
CA GLN A 128 8.19 -12.01 -5.97
C GLN A 128 7.15 -10.98 -5.51
N GLU A 129 6.28 -11.37 -4.57
CA GLU A 129 5.32 -10.46 -3.95
C GLU A 129 6.03 -9.40 -3.11
N PHE A 130 5.38 -8.24 -2.97
CA PHE A 130 5.92 -7.16 -2.19
C PHE A 130 6.12 -7.61 -0.73
N ALA A 131 7.36 -7.52 -0.25
CA ALA A 131 7.68 -8.02 1.08
C ALA A 131 6.90 -7.24 2.15
N LEU A 132 6.22 -8.00 3.01
CA LEU A 132 5.40 -7.45 4.08
C LEU A 132 6.22 -6.71 5.14
N LEU A 133 7.46 -7.16 5.39
CA LEU A 133 8.35 -6.58 6.40
C LEU A 133 8.71 -5.11 6.14
N PRO A 134 9.07 -4.69 4.92
CA PRO A 134 9.20 -3.28 4.57
C PRO A 134 7.97 -2.41 4.90
N ILE A 135 6.75 -2.91 4.65
CA ILE A 135 5.51 -2.19 5.00
C ILE A 135 5.40 -2.03 6.52
N ILE A 136 5.63 -3.10 7.29
CA ILE A 136 5.66 -3.02 8.77
C ILE A 136 6.67 -1.98 9.22
N GLY A 137 7.88 -2.05 8.67
CA GLY A 137 8.98 -1.16 9.02
C GLY A 137 8.61 0.31 8.78
N MET A 138 8.02 0.61 7.64
CA MET A 138 7.54 1.96 7.29
C MET A 138 6.56 2.51 8.32
N TYR A 139 5.50 1.76 8.66
CA TYR A 139 4.52 2.20 9.67
C TYR A 139 5.14 2.29 11.08
N ALA A 140 6.00 1.34 11.44
CA ALA A 140 6.68 1.35 12.73
C ALA A 140 7.59 2.58 12.90
N ILE A 141 8.26 3.00 11.82
CA ILE A 141 9.11 4.20 11.79
C ILE A 141 8.32 5.47 12.13
N GLY A 142 7.05 5.58 11.73
CA GLY A 142 6.25 6.75 12.08
C GLY A 142 5.76 6.76 13.53
N PHE A 143 5.49 5.61 14.16
CA PHE A 143 5.10 5.58 15.58
C PHE A 143 6.27 5.60 16.56
N PHE A 144 7.41 5.05 16.16
CA PHE A 144 8.55 4.86 17.05
C PHE A 144 9.01 6.16 17.75
N PRO A 145 9.13 7.32 17.07
CA PRO A 145 9.52 8.57 17.74
C PRO A 145 8.57 8.97 18.86
N PHE A 146 7.26 8.78 18.67
CA PHE A 146 6.26 9.10 19.71
C PHE A 146 6.38 8.18 20.92
N LEU A 147 6.73 6.91 20.75
CA LEU A 147 6.88 5.96 21.87
C LEU A 147 8.20 6.16 22.63
N VAL A 148 9.26 6.62 21.95
CA VAL A 148 10.58 6.83 22.54
C VAL A 148 10.61 7.95 23.57
N VAL A 149 9.84 9.00 23.36
CA VAL A 149 9.87 10.19 24.22
C VAL A 149 9.17 10.00 25.56
N PHE A 150 8.37 8.93 25.73
CA PHE A 150 7.76 8.63 27.02
C PHE A 150 8.80 8.10 28.03
N PRO A 151 8.93 8.75 29.21
CA PRO A 151 10.03 8.50 30.14
C PRO A 151 9.89 7.19 30.92
N THR A 152 8.67 6.65 31.03
CA THR A 152 8.36 5.50 31.89
C THR A 152 7.66 4.39 31.13
N ARG A 153 7.78 3.15 31.62
CA ARG A 153 7.05 2.00 31.07
C ARG A 153 5.53 2.22 31.05
N ARG A 154 4.98 2.76 32.15
CA ARG A 154 3.55 3.09 32.25
C ARG A 154 3.13 4.10 31.18
N GLY A 155 3.90 5.18 31.00
CA GLY A 155 3.66 6.19 29.96
C GLY A 155 3.68 5.58 28.55
N ILE A 156 4.68 4.75 28.25
CA ILE A 156 4.79 4.03 26.96
C ILE A 156 3.58 3.13 26.73
N THR A 157 3.19 2.33 27.73
CA THR A 157 2.03 1.44 27.62
C THR A 157 0.74 2.22 27.38
N VAL A 158 0.50 3.29 28.14
CA VAL A 158 -0.68 4.14 27.95
C VAL A 158 -0.67 4.79 26.57
N ALA A 159 0.48 5.30 26.11
CA ALA A 159 0.62 5.88 24.77
C ALA A 159 0.31 4.85 23.67
N ALA A 160 0.87 3.65 23.76
CA ALA A 160 0.63 2.59 22.79
C ALA A 160 -0.84 2.13 22.77
N VAL A 161 -1.47 2.00 23.94
CA VAL A 161 -2.91 1.70 24.04
C VAL A 161 -3.73 2.83 23.43
N ALA A 162 -3.40 4.10 23.70
CA ALA A 162 -4.12 5.23 23.12
C ALA A 162 -3.98 5.29 21.59
N ILE A 163 -2.77 5.07 21.06
CA ILE A 163 -2.52 5.00 19.61
C ILE A 163 -3.29 3.83 19.00
N GLY A 164 -3.20 2.63 19.57
CA GLY A 164 -3.90 1.44 19.09
C GLY A 164 -5.43 1.60 19.10
N SER A 165 -5.99 2.13 20.19
CA SER A 165 -7.42 2.43 20.30
C SER A 165 -7.86 3.52 19.32
N GLY A 166 -7.04 4.56 19.12
CA GLY A 166 -7.30 5.60 18.13
C GLY A 166 -7.34 5.06 16.71
N LEU A 167 -6.41 4.17 16.36
CA LEU A 167 -6.41 3.46 15.07
C LEU A 167 -7.65 2.59 14.91
N ALA A 168 -7.99 1.78 15.91
CA ALA A 168 -9.17 0.93 15.86
C ALA A 168 -10.47 1.76 15.72
N ALA A 169 -10.57 2.88 16.44
CA ALA A 169 -11.70 3.79 16.33
C ALA A 169 -11.77 4.43 14.94
N LEU A 170 -10.65 4.91 14.38
CA LEU A 170 -10.62 5.46 13.02
C LEU A 170 -10.98 4.40 11.98
N GLY A 171 -10.41 3.20 12.07
CA GLY A 171 -10.71 2.08 11.17
C GLY A 171 -12.16 1.61 11.21
N SER A 172 -12.90 1.91 12.29
CA SER A 172 -14.35 1.65 12.38
C SER A 172 -15.21 2.66 11.61
N LEU A 173 -14.64 3.78 11.16
CA LEU A 173 -15.35 4.81 10.40
C LEU A 173 -15.23 4.53 8.90
N PRO A 174 -16.33 4.54 8.12
CA PRO A 174 -16.30 4.26 6.68
C PRO A 174 -15.30 5.14 5.89
N LYS A 175 -15.11 6.39 6.31
CA LYS A 175 -14.16 7.32 5.68
C LYS A 175 -12.69 6.91 5.85
N PHE A 176 -12.37 6.21 6.94
CA PHE A 176 -11.02 5.73 7.26
C PHE A 176 -10.99 4.20 7.38
N ALA A 177 -11.95 3.51 6.74
CA ALA A 177 -11.96 2.05 6.66
C ALA A 177 -10.68 1.54 6.00
N LEU A 178 -10.04 2.40 5.19
CA LEU A 178 -8.68 2.19 4.74
C LEU A 178 -7.65 2.36 5.87
N PRO A 179 -6.85 1.33 6.14
CA PRO A 179 -5.89 1.31 7.25
C PRO A 179 -4.73 2.28 7.07
N ASN A 180 -4.29 2.46 5.82
CA ASN A 180 -3.32 3.49 5.47
C ASN A 180 -3.90 4.89 5.73
N ASP A 181 -5.17 5.13 5.39
CA ASP A 181 -5.83 6.43 5.62
C ASP A 181 -6.01 6.71 7.11
N ALA A 182 -6.46 5.71 7.89
CA ALA A 182 -6.55 5.80 9.34
C ALA A 182 -5.18 6.08 9.98
N TYR A 183 -4.14 5.38 9.50
CA TYR A 183 -2.77 5.58 9.95
C TYR A 183 -2.27 7.00 9.63
N LEU A 184 -2.38 7.45 8.38
CA LEU A 184 -1.92 8.76 7.94
C LEU A 184 -2.65 9.88 8.68
N PHE A 185 -3.96 9.72 8.87
CA PHE A 185 -4.75 10.66 9.64
C PHE A 185 -4.30 10.71 11.10
N LEU A 186 -4.07 9.56 11.74
CA LEU A 186 -3.59 9.53 13.12
C LEU A 186 -2.17 10.09 13.25
N LEU A 187 -1.26 9.76 12.32
CA LEU A 187 0.08 10.33 12.29
C LEU A 187 0.02 11.85 12.16
N GLY A 188 -0.86 12.36 11.29
CA GLY A 188 -1.15 13.78 11.15
C GLY A 188 -1.70 14.41 12.44
N LEU A 189 -2.63 13.74 13.13
CA LEU A 189 -3.15 14.19 14.42
C LEU A 189 -2.07 14.22 15.50
N LEU A 190 -1.23 13.18 15.58
CA LEU A 190 -0.14 13.10 16.55
C LEU A 190 0.89 14.21 16.29
N ALA A 191 1.30 14.40 15.03
CA ALA A 191 2.23 15.48 14.66
C ALA A 191 1.63 16.87 14.88
N GLY A 192 0.38 17.09 14.48
CA GLY A 192 -0.34 18.35 14.70
C GLY A 192 -0.52 18.67 16.18
N SER A 193 -0.89 17.67 16.99
CA SER A 193 -0.96 17.81 18.45
C SER A 193 0.41 18.18 19.02
N ALA A 194 1.50 17.56 18.55
CA ALA A 194 2.84 17.85 19.02
C ALA A 194 3.24 19.32 18.81
N VAL A 195 2.78 19.94 17.72
CA VAL A 195 2.95 21.38 17.46
C VAL A 195 2.02 22.22 18.33
N LEU A 196 0.73 21.89 18.42
CA LEU A 196 -0.25 22.61 19.24
C LEU A 196 0.14 22.62 20.72
N LEU A 197 0.76 21.54 21.20
CA LEU A 197 1.21 21.40 22.57
C LEU A 197 2.41 22.28 22.91
N MET A 198 3.10 22.86 21.92
CA MET A 198 4.08 23.92 22.15
C MET A 198 3.41 25.24 22.59
N VAL A 199 2.21 25.54 22.07
CA VAL A 199 1.52 26.81 22.30
C VAL A 199 0.53 26.76 23.46
N VAL A 200 0.10 25.56 23.88
CA VAL A 200 -0.79 25.37 25.04
C VAL A 200 0.01 25.37 26.35
N ARG A 201 -0.49 26.10 27.35
CA ARG A 201 0.04 26.11 28.74
C ARG A 201 -0.29 24.82 29.51
N TRP A 202 0.35 23.73 29.12
CA TRP A 202 0.26 22.42 29.78
C TRP A 202 0.59 22.46 31.30
N ASP A 203 1.41 23.41 31.73
CA ASP A 203 1.78 23.66 33.12
C ASP A 203 0.54 23.91 33.99
N ALA A 204 -0.45 24.64 33.47
CA ALA A 204 -1.69 24.90 34.19
C ALA A 204 -2.58 23.65 34.31
N LEU A 205 -2.56 22.76 33.31
CA LEU A 205 -3.35 21.52 33.31
C LEU A 205 -2.79 20.45 34.27
N LEU A 206 -1.47 20.48 34.52
CA LEU A 206 -0.79 19.52 35.41
C LEU A 206 -0.77 19.95 36.88
N GLN A 207 -1.24 21.15 37.22
CA GLN A 207 -1.35 21.64 38.60
C GLN A 207 -2.55 21.07 39.38
N THR A 208 -3.25 20.09 38.83
CA THR A 208 -4.32 19.35 39.52
C THR A 208 -3.76 18.10 40.20
N LYS A 209 -4.45 17.56 41.23
CA LYS A 209 -4.07 16.27 41.84
C LYS A 209 -3.95 15.13 40.81
N ALA A 210 -4.83 15.13 39.80
CA ALA A 210 -4.73 14.18 38.71
C ALA A 210 -3.46 14.44 37.89
N GLY A 211 -3.18 15.71 37.54
CA GLY A 211 -1.98 16.16 36.84
C GLY A 211 -0.67 15.74 37.50
N GLU A 212 -0.56 15.84 38.82
CA GLU A 212 0.62 15.38 39.58
C GLU A 212 0.87 13.88 39.44
N ILE A 213 -0.20 13.07 39.32
CA ILE A 213 -0.10 11.62 39.15
C ILE A 213 0.38 11.25 37.73
N ILE A 214 -0.08 11.96 36.70
CA ILE A 214 0.28 11.68 35.30
C ILE A 214 1.57 12.36 34.84
N ALA A 215 1.98 13.48 35.43
CA ALA A 215 3.14 14.26 35.01
C ALA A 215 4.44 13.44 34.87
N PRO A 216 4.79 12.51 35.79
CA PRO A 216 6.00 11.69 35.67
C PRO A 216 5.99 10.74 34.47
N HIS A 217 4.82 10.50 33.89
CA HIS A 217 4.62 9.56 32.79
C HIS A 217 4.57 10.25 31.41
N LEU A 218 4.45 11.57 31.37
CA LEU A 218 4.35 12.34 30.13
C LEU A 218 5.73 12.77 29.60
N PRO A 219 5.92 12.86 28.27
CA PRO A 219 7.11 13.46 27.67
C PRO A 219 7.17 14.96 27.97
N SER A 220 8.37 15.54 27.90
CA SER A 220 8.48 17.01 27.84
C SER A 220 7.88 17.53 26.53
N ARG A 221 7.38 18.78 26.54
CA ARG A 221 6.80 19.40 25.33
C ARG A 221 7.78 19.39 24.15
N GLN A 222 9.04 19.73 24.42
CA GLN A 222 10.10 19.76 23.41
C GLN A 222 10.39 18.37 22.85
N ALA A 223 10.42 17.35 23.72
CA ALA A 223 10.63 15.98 23.27
C ALA A 223 9.46 15.50 22.39
N PHE A 224 8.21 15.74 22.81
CA PHE A 224 7.03 15.34 22.05
C PHE A 224 6.92 16.06 20.70
N ALA A 225 7.20 17.36 20.69
CA ALA A 225 7.33 18.15 19.47
C ALA A 225 8.40 17.60 18.51
N GLY A 226 9.60 17.34 19.02
CA GLY A 226 10.69 16.76 18.25
C GLY A 226 10.32 15.39 17.67
N ALA A 227 9.62 14.56 18.45
CA ALA A 227 9.08 13.29 17.97
C ALA A 227 8.11 13.47 16.80
N GLY A 228 7.23 14.48 16.83
CA GLY A 228 6.32 14.79 15.72
C GLY A 228 7.05 15.11 14.42
N VAL A 229 8.06 16.00 14.47
CA VAL A 229 8.86 16.37 13.29
C VAL A 229 9.63 15.16 12.74
N ILE A 230 10.30 14.41 13.62
CA ILE A 230 11.08 13.24 13.24
C ILE A 230 10.18 12.15 12.65
N ALA A 231 9.03 11.88 13.26
CA ALA A 231 8.07 10.87 12.80
C ALA A 231 7.57 11.15 11.39
N VAL A 232 7.16 12.39 11.12
CA VAL A 232 6.69 12.79 9.78
C VAL A 232 7.81 12.64 8.75
N ALA A 233 8.98 13.21 9.00
CA ALA A 233 10.09 13.15 8.05
C ALA A 233 10.55 11.70 7.80
N ALA A 234 10.69 10.90 8.86
CA ALA A 234 11.14 9.51 8.76
C ALA A 234 10.08 8.63 8.08
N PHE A 235 8.80 8.81 8.39
CA PHE A 235 7.71 8.08 7.74
C PHE A 235 7.65 8.40 6.24
N PHE A 236 7.65 9.67 5.84
CA PHE A 236 7.58 10.02 4.40
C PHE A 236 8.82 9.55 3.63
N THR A 237 10.01 9.59 4.26
CA THR A 237 11.21 9.00 3.66
C THR A 237 11.06 7.49 3.47
N ALA A 238 10.57 6.77 4.49
CA ALA A 238 10.31 5.34 4.38
C ALA A 238 9.21 5.04 3.36
N TYR A 239 8.15 5.84 3.31
CA TYR A 239 7.04 5.75 2.36
C TYR A 239 7.49 5.94 0.91
N TRP A 240 8.42 6.85 0.68
CA TRP A 240 9.06 7.02 -0.62
C TRP A 240 9.92 5.81 -1.01
N LEU A 241 10.77 5.32 -0.10
CA LEU A 241 11.65 4.18 -0.37
C LEU A 241 10.86 2.87 -0.60
N VAL A 242 9.89 2.60 0.26
CA VAL A 242 9.04 1.41 0.20
C VAL A 242 8.09 1.50 -1.00
N GLY A 243 7.48 2.66 -1.24
CA GLY A 243 6.65 2.88 -2.43
C GLY A 243 7.42 2.70 -3.74
N GLY A 244 8.66 3.21 -3.83
CA GLY A 244 9.51 3.04 -5.01
C GLY A 244 9.79 1.57 -5.36
N MET A 245 9.82 0.68 -4.37
CA MET A 245 9.90 -0.77 -4.63
C MET A 245 8.58 -1.34 -5.16
N ASN A 246 7.42 -0.77 -4.81
CA ASN A 246 6.12 -1.18 -5.36
C ASN A 246 5.91 -0.65 -6.78
N VAL A 247 6.52 0.49 -7.15
CA VAL A 247 6.47 1.03 -8.51
C VAL A 247 6.94 0.02 -9.55
N GLU A 248 8.06 -0.67 -9.30
CA GLU A 248 8.58 -1.70 -10.21
C GLU A 248 7.63 -2.89 -10.35
N ARG A 249 6.93 -3.22 -9.27
CA ARG A 249 5.91 -4.29 -9.24
C ARG A 249 4.72 -3.92 -10.12
N GLU A 250 4.18 -2.71 -10.00
CA GLU A 250 3.08 -2.24 -10.84
C GLU A 250 3.48 -2.17 -12.32
N LEU A 251 4.70 -1.72 -12.62
CA LEU A 251 5.22 -1.71 -14.00
C LEU A 251 5.40 -3.12 -14.56
N ARG A 252 5.84 -4.10 -13.75
CA ARG A 252 5.89 -5.51 -14.17
C ARG A 252 4.49 -6.06 -14.46
N ALA A 253 3.50 -5.71 -13.65
CA ALA A 253 2.10 -6.05 -13.90
C ALA A 253 1.58 -5.44 -15.21
N ASP A 254 1.96 -4.20 -15.54
CA ASP A 254 1.65 -3.57 -16.84
C ASP A 254 2.29 -4.29 -18.02
N VAL A 255 3.56 -4.70 -17.89
CA VAL A 255 4.25 -5.48 -18.92
C VAL A 255 3.53 -6.81 -19.16
N ILE A 256 3.10 -7.50 -18.11
CA ILE A 256 2.32 -8.74 -18.23
C ILE A 256 0.96 -8.47 -18.90
N GLY A 257 0.26 -7.40 -18.49
CA GLY A 257 -1.00 -6.98 -19.12
C GLY A 257 -0.84 -6.69 -20.61
N ALA A 258 0.25 -6.02 -20.99
CA ALA A 258 0.62 -5.73 -22.37
C ALA A 258 1.02 -6.97 -23.18
N CYS A 259 1.65 -7.96 -22.54
CA CYS A 259 1.99 -9.24 -23.18
C CYS A 259 0.76 -10.12 -23.42
N ALA A 260 -0.25 -10.04 -22.55
CA ALA A 260 -1.50 -10.78 -22.66
C ALA A 260 -2.47 -10.22 -23.71
N ASN A 261 -2.39 -8.92 -24.01
CA ASN A 261 -3.29 -8.23 -24.92
C ASN A 261 -2.48 -7.56 -26.04
N ASP A 262 -2.06 -6.32 -25.79
CA ASP A 262 -1.01 -5.60 -26.49
C ASP A 262 -0.72 -4.29 -25.70
N PRO A 263 0.41 -3.61 -25.95
CA PRO A 263 0.76 -2.40 -25.21
C PRO A 263 -0.21 -1.24 -25.39
N ALA A 264 -0.85 -1.11 -26.57
CA ALA A 264 -1.77 -0.01 -26.84
C ALA A 264 -3.09 -0.19 -26.09
N THR A 265 -3.62 -1.42 -26.05
CA THR A 265 -4.81 -1.78 -25.27
C THR A 265 -4.57 -1.58 -23.77
N MET A 266 -3.42 -2.01 -23.25
CA MET A 266 -3.07 -1.77 -21.84
C MET A 266 -2.98 -0.27 -21.53
N LYS A 267 -2.35 0.51 -22.41
CA LYS A 267 -2.23 1.97 -22.28
C LYS A 267 -3.60 2.64 -22.28
N ALA A 268 -4.49 2.25 -23.20
CA ALA A 268 -5.85 2.76 -23.28
C ALA A 268 -6.67 2.44 -22.02
N ALA A 269 -6.53 1.23 -21.47
CA ALA A 269 -7.20 0.84 -20.24
C ALA A 269 -6.77 1.72 -19.05
N LEU A 270 -5.47 2.01 -18.92
CA LEU A 270 -4.96 2.89 -17.85
C LEU A 270 -5.38 4.35 -18.01
N LEU A 271 -5.30 4.88 -19.25
CA LEU A 271 -5.73 6.24 -19.54
C LEU A 271 -7.21 6.43 -19.20
N HIS A 272 -8.06 5.45 -19.54
CA HIS A 272 -9.47 5.53 -19.22
C HIS A 272 -9.74 5.50 -17.70
N LEU A 273 -9.02 4.67 -16.93
CA LEU A 273 -9.08 4.68 -15.46
C LEU A 273 -8.68 6.04 -14.86
N SER A 274 -7.74 6.73 -15.53
CA SER A 274 -7.21 8.02 -15.08
C SER A 274 -8.08 9.24 -15.46
N ASN A 275 -9.23 9.04 -16.12
CA ASN A 275 -10.07 10.13 -16.64
C ASN A 275 -10.71 11.04 -15.56
N ALA A 276 -10.49 10.77 -14.28
CA ALA A 276 -10.64 11.78 -13.24
C ALA A 276 -9.26 12.45 -13.02
N PRO A 277 -9.08 13.75 -13.34
CA PRO A 277 -7.78 14.40 -13.21
C PRO A 277 -7.27 14.26 -11.78
N THR A 278 -6.25 13.42 -11.60
CA THR A 278 -5.42 13.44 -10.41
C THR A 278 -4.64 14.74 -10.44
N SER A 279 -4.78 15.58 -9.43
CA SER A 279 -3.92 16.75 -9.31
C SER A 279 -2.46 16.27 -9.27
N SER A 280 -1.55 17.02 -9.89
CA SER A 280 -0.11 16.73 -9.85
C SER A 280 0.41 16.55 -8.42
N LEU A 281 -0.21 17.25 -7.46
CA LEU A 281 0.04 17.10 -6.04
C LEU A 281 -0.32 15.67 -5.55
N LYS A 282 -1.51 15.16 -5.92
CA LYS A 282 -1.97 13.84 -5.49
C LYS A 282 -1.11 12.72 -6.08
N GLU A 283 -0.71 12.86 -7.34
CA GLU A 283 0.21 11.92 -8.00
C GLU A 283 1.61 11.96 -7.37
N ALA A 284 2.13 13.14 -7.04
CA ALA A 284 3.42 13.28 -6.35
C ALA A 284 3.47 12.67 -4.93
N PHE A 285 2.31 12.50 -4.28
CA PHE A 285 2.20 11.85 -2.98
C PHE A 285 1.75 10.37 -3.07
N ASP A 286 1.46 9.86 -4.26
CA ASP A 286 1.17 8.44 -4.49
C ASP A 286 2.47 7.70 -4.87
N THR A 287 3.30 7.41 -3.88
CA THR A 287 4.60 6.77 -4.12
C THR A 287 4.50 5.27 -4.39
N PHE A 288 3.32 4.67 -4.23
CA PHE A 288 3.11 3.22 -4.41
C PHE A 288 2.71 2.87 -5.84
N HIS A 289 2.22 3.83 -6.63
CA HIS A 289 1.91 3.62 -8.03
C HIS A 289 2.88 4.44 -8.91
N PRO A 290 3.35 3.87 -10.04
CA PRO A 290 4.06 4.65 -11.05
C PRO A 290 3.20 5.79 -11.55
N SER A 291 3.83 6.90 -11.92
CA SER A 291 3.10 8.01 -12.53
C SER A 291 2.46 7.56 -13.86
N MET A 292 1.39 8.24 -14.28
CA MET A 292 0.77 7.93 -15.57
C MET A 292 1.73 8.19 -16.74
N GLU A 293 2.68 9.12 -16.59
CA GLU A 293 3.75 9.36 -17.55
C GLU A 293 4.69 8.15 -17.64
N GLU A 294 5.12 7.59 -16.50
CA GLU A 294 6.01 6.42 -16.45
C GLU A 294 5.37 5.18 -17.07
N ARG A 295 4.10 4.91 -16.74
CA ARG A 295 3.35 3.78 -17.31
C ARG A 295 3.20 3.92 -18.82
N GLN A 296 2.89 5.12 -19.30
CA GLN A 296 2.77 5.38 -20.75
C GLN A 296 4.11 5.26 -21.47
N ALA A 297 5.20 5.77 -20.90
CA ALA A 297 6.53 5.68 -21.49
C ALA A 297 6.98 4.21 -21.62
N MET A 298 6.72 3.39 -20.58
CA MET A 298 6.97 1.95 -20.57
C MET A 298 6.20 1.24 -21.68
N LEU A 299 4.88 1.44 -21.74
CA LEU A 299 4.01 0.78 -22.71
C LEU A 299 4.30 1.23 -24.14
N THR A 300 4.62 2.51 -24.34
CA THR A 300 5.01 3.04 -25.65
C THR A 300 6.33 2.42 -26.12
N ALA A 301 7.31 2.22 -25.24
CA ALA A 301 8.54 1.52 -25.60
C ALA A 301 8.25 0.08 -26.06
N MET A 302 7.31 -0.62 -25.39
CA MET A 302 6.88 -1.97 -25.77
C MET A 302 6.10 -2.05 -27.09
N GLU A 303 5.69 -0.94 -27.72
CA GLU A 303 5.12 -0.97 -29.07
C GLU A 303 6.18 -1.40 -30.12
N ASN A 304 7.47 -1.27 -29.79
CA ASN A 304 8.56 -1.86 -30.55
C ASN A 304 8.56 -3.40 -30.44
N LYS A 305 8.26 -4.10 -31.55
CA LYS A 305 8.11 -5.58 -31.56
C LYS A 305 9.32 -6.35 -31.00
N PRO A 306 10.59 -6.07 -31.41
CA PRO A 306 11.75 -6.69 -30.79
C PRO A 306 11.80 -6.54 -29.26
N LEU A 307 11.62 -5.33 -28.75
CA LEU A 307 11.63 -5.07 -27.31
C LEU A 307 10.47 -5.78 -26.61
N ARG A 308 9.27 -5.76 -27.20
CA ARG A 308 8.11 -6.49 -26.68
C ARG A 308 8.37 -7.98 -26.54
N ASN A 309 8.90 -8.61 -27.58
CA ASN A 309 9.17 -10.04 -27.57
C ASN A 309 10.22 -10.40 -26.50
N GLN A 310 11.26 -9.57 -26.36
CA GLN A 310 12.25 -9.72 -25.29
C GLN A 310 11.62 -9.55 -23.90
N ALA A 311 10.77 -8.53 -23.72
CA ALA A 311 10.08 -8.27 -22.46
C ALA A 311 9.15 -9.41 -22.07
N CYS A 312 8.29 -9.86 -22.99
CA CYS A 312 7.37 -10.96 -22.75
C CYS A 312 8.10 -12.27 -22.46
N ALA A 313 9.20 -12.57 -23.15
CA ALA A 313 10.03 -13.73 -22.85
C ALA A 313 10.68 -13.63 -21.46
N ALA A 314 11.17 -12.45 -21.08
CA ALA A 314 11.79 -12.22 -19.77
C ALA A 314 10.77 -12.40 -18.63
N VAL A 315 9.61 -11.73 -18.69
CA VAL A 315 8.57 -11.88 -17.67
C VAL A 315 7.97 -13.28 -17.67
N GLN A 316 7.93 -13.98 -18.80
CA GLN A 316 7.52 -15.38 -18.83
C GLN A 316 8.53 -16.27 -18.11
N ALA A 317 9.83 -16.09 -18.36
CA ALA A 317 10.88 -16.87 -17.72
C ALA A 317 11.00 -16.60 -16.21
N GLY A 318 10.78 -15.36 -15.76
CA GLY A 318 10.80 -15.00 -14.34
C GLY A 318 12.19 -14.94 -13.69
N THR A 319 13.25 -15.20 -14.46
CA THR A 319 14.64 -15.27 -13.98
C THR A 319 15.59 -14.32 -14.72
N THR A 320 15.15 -13.76 -15.84
CA THR A 320 16.00 -12.93 -16.70
C THR A 320 15.87 -11.49 -16.31
N SER A 321 16.93 -10.91 -15.74
CA SER A 321 16.92 -9.49 -15.41
C SER A 321 16.68 -8.64 -16.66
N LEU A 322 15.67 -7.78 -16.62
CA LEU A 322 15.36 -6.88 -17.73
C LEU A 322 14.95 -5.51 -17.22
N SER A 323 15.46 -4.47 -17.88
CA SER A 323 15.02 -3.10 -17.66
C SER A 323 14.50 -2.46 -18.93
N ILE A 324 13.49 -1.59 -18.77
CA ILE A 324 12.97 -0.73 -19.83
C ILE A 324 12.94 0.69 -19.26
N ASN A 325 13.50 1.65 -20.00
CA ASN A 325 13.60 3.05 -19.58
C ASN A 325 14.21 3.23 -18.17
N GLY A 326 15.20 2.39 -17.81
CA GLY A 326 15.87 2.45 -16.51
C GLY A 326 15.09 1.85 -15.33
N ARG A 327 13.90 1.28 -15.57
CA ARG A 327 13.10 0.57 -14.55
C ARG A 327 13.30 -0.94 -14.66
N VAL A 328 13.53 -1.62 -13.54
CA VAL A 328 13.66 -3.08 -13.52
C VAL A 328 12.27 -3.69 -13.63
N ILE A 329 12.04 -4.48 -14.67
CA ILE A 329 10.76 -5.13 -14.96
C ILE A 329 10.82 -6.65 -14.82
N GLN A 330 12.01 -7.25 -14.68
CA GLN A 330 12.21 -8.64 -14.29
C GLN A 330 13.54 -8.81 -13.55
#